data_AF-A0A7X8Q568-F1
#
_entry.id   AF-A0A7X8Q568-F1
#
_cell.length_a   1.000
_cell.length_b   1.000
_cell.length_c   1.000
_cell.angle_alpha   90.00
_cell.angle_beta   90.00
_cell.angle_gamma   90.00
#
_symmetry.space_group_name_H-M   'P 1'
#
loop_
_entity.id
_entity.type
_entity.pdbx_description
1 polymer ?
#
loop_
_entity_poly.entity_id
_entity_poly.type
_entity_poly.pdbx_seq_one_letter_code
_entity_poly.pdbx_strand_id
1 'polypeptide(L)'
;MICDNITKKDGRLQFAGQDTVELAKKYGTPLYLMDEDKIRENCRMYQRAFQKHFGASSKPLYASKANCFKRIYEIMAEEAMGIDVVSSGEIYTAVKAGYPLSEAYFHGNNKTDEDISYAMECGVGCFVADNAEEVAAIEKEASRRKMKQKVLLRLSPGIDPHTFEAVATGKVDSKFGSAIETGQAEEIVLFTLKQPHIELIGFHCHVGSQIFGEDVFEKSATIMLEFIADMQNKHGYKAEILDLGGGYGVRYVESDPHLDVEKKVAQVAEAVHQTCDRLGIEVPEIHMEPGRSIVAAAGMTLYTAGSIKSIPGYKNYVSIDGGMPDNPRFALYGSAYTCLLANKIDEPCDFKASIVGRCCESGDIIQEGVMLPSSVEKGDIVAVCTTGAYNYSMASNYNRLGRPPTVMLRGGSQSYIAVRRETIEDLCQYDV
;
A
#
# COMPACT_ATOMS: atom_id res chain seq x y z
N MET A 1 0.59 20.97 -10.50
CA MET A 1 1.26 19.64 -10.59
C MET A 1 0.40 18.65 -9.82
N ILE A 2 0.53 17.35 -10.11
CA ILE A 2 -0.36 16.34 -9.52
C ILE A 2 -0.13 16.08 -8.02
N CYS A 3 1.07 16.43 -7.53
CA CYS A 3 1.44 16.43 -6.12
C CYS A 3 2.11 17.76 -5.77
N ASP A 4 2.03 18.14 -4.49
CA ASP A 4 2.57 19.38 -3.94
C ASP A 4 4.10 19.38 -3.77
N ASN A 5 4.71 18.19 -3.67
CA ASN A 5 6.16 17.99 -3.65
C ASN A 5 6.82 18.00 -5.05
N ILE A 6 6.07 18.34 -6.10
CA ILE A 6 6.57 18.51 -7.46
C ILE A 6 6.49 19.98 -7.85
N THR A 7 7.64 20.59 -8.16
CA THR A 7 7.70 21.99 -8.61
C THR A 7 8.55 22.13 -9.87
N LYS A 8 8.58 23.34 -10.44
CA LYS A 8 9.37 23.66 -11.63
C LYS A 8 10.33 24.79 -11.30
N LYS A 9 11.56 24.71 -11.78
CA LYS A 9 12.57 25.75 -11.63
C LYS A 9 13.48 25.75 -12.85
N ASP A 10 13.59 26.89 -13.53
CA ASP A 10 14.48 27.12 -14.66
C ASP A 10 14.35 26.04 -15.77
N GLY A 11 13.13 25.69 -16.18
CA GLY A 11 12.89 24.66 -17.20
C GLY A 11 13.11 23.21 -16.72
N ARG A 12 13.42 23.01 -15.44
CA ARG A 12 13.66 21.70 -14.84
C ARG A 12 12.65 21.33 -13.76
N LEU A 13 12.32 20.05 -13.70
CA LEU A 13 11.46 19.45 -12.70
C LEU A 13 12.22 19.29 -11.38
N GLN A 14 11.61 19.77 -10.30
CA GLN A 14 12.07 19.57 -8.94
C GLN A 14 11.15 18.56 -8.24
N PHE A 15 11.74 17.67 -7.44
CA PHE A 15 11.01 16.73 -6.59
C PHE A 15 11.57 16.80 -5.17
N ALA A 16 10.69 16.98 -4.17
CA ALA A 16 11.10 17.21 -2.77
C ALA A 16 12.16 18.33 -2.64
N GLY A 17 11.99 19.41 -3.40
CA GLY A 17 12.90 20.57 -3.43
C GLY A 17 14.21 20.36 -4.21
N GLN A 18 14.44 19.20 -4.83
CA GLN A 18 15.70 18.85 -5.49
C GLN A 18 15.55 18.64 -7.00
N ASP A 19 16.59 19.01 -7.75
CA ASP A 19 16.62 18.91 -9.21
C ASP A 19 16.71 17.43 -9.65
N THR A 20 15.66 16.97 -10.32
CA THR A 20 15.55 15.59 -10.77
C THR A 20 16.61 15.19 -11.80
N VAL A 21 17.11 16.13 -12.60
CA VAL A 21 18.17 15.88 -13.59
C VAL A 21 19.51 15.64 -12.90
N GLU A 22 19.80 16.41 -11.85
CA GLU A 22 21.03 16.22 -11.05
C GLU A 22 20.96 14.93 -10.22
N LEU A 23 19.77 14.57 -9.71
CA LEU A 23 19.56 13.28 -9.03
C LEU A 23 19.77 12.11 -9.98
N ALA A 24 19.20 12.16 -11.20
CA ALA A 24 19.41 11.16 -12.24
C ALA A 24 20.90 11.02 -12.60
N LYS A 25 21.61 12.13 -12.73
CA LYS A 25 23.07 12.13 -12.99
C LYS A 25 23.87 11.52 -11.84
N LYS A 26 23.50 11.81 -10.59
CA LYS A 26 24.21 11.36 -9.39
C LYS A 26 24.04 9.86 -9.12
N TYR A 27 22.82 9.34 -9.27
CA TYR A 27 22.47 7.97 -8.87
C TYR A 27 22.26 7.01 -10.06
N GLY A 28 22.22 7.54 -11.28
CA GLY A 28 21.91 6.82 -12.52
C GLY A 28 20.43 6.44 -12.62
N THR A 29 19.95 6.19 -13.83
CA THR A 29 18.58 5.73 -14.12
C THR A 29 18.54 4.25 -14.54
N PRO A 30 17.39 3.55 -14.43
CA PRO A 30 16.18 3.98 -13.73
C PRO A 30 16.43 4.22 -12.24
N LEU A 31 15.61 5.06 -11.60
CA LEU A 31 15.82 5.52 -10.21
C LEU A 31 14.49 5.76 -9.51
N TYR A 32 14.26 5.09 -8.37
CA TYR A 32 13.19 5.48 -7.47
C TYR A 32 13.65 6.61 -6.54
N LEU A 33 12.88 7.68 -6.50
CA LEU A 33 12.98 8.76 -5.54
C LEU A 33 11.80 8.67 -4.57
N MET A 34 12.09 8.80 -3.27
CA MET A 34 11.09 8.86 -2.22
C MET A 34 11.29 10.13 -1.39
N ASP A 35 10.26 10.96 -1.29
CA ASP A 35 10.20 12.14 -0.43
C ASP A 35 9.92 11.70 1.02
N GLU A 36 10.97 11.66 1.84
CA GLU A 36 10.89 11.22 3.24
C GLU A 36 10.01 12.17 4.07
N ASP A 37 10.09 13.48 3.81
CA ASP A 37 9.32 14.46 4.56
C ASP A 37 7.82 14.31 4.26
N LYS A 38 7.45 14.01 3.00
CA LYS A 38 6.06 13.74 2.63
C LYS A 38 5.53 12.45 3.24
N ILE A 39 6.34 11.38 3.31
CA ILE A 39 5.95 10.13 3.99
C ILE A 39 5.61 10.44 5.46
N ARG A 40 6.50 11.16 6.16
CA ARG A 40 6.31 11.52 7.57
C ARG A 40 5.13 12.45 7.77
N GLU A 41 4.93 13.42 6.88
CA GLU A 41 3.77 14.30 6.90
C GLU A 41 2.46 13.48 6.85
N ASN A 42 2.39 12.51 5.93
CA ASN A 42 1.23 11.63 5.78
C ASN A 42 1.02 10.76 7.03
N CYS A 43 2.09 10.17 7.59
CA CYS A 43 2.01 9.42 8.86
C CYS A 43 1.43 10.29 9.99
N ARG A 44 1.97 11.50 10.17
CA ARG A 44 1.52 12.44 11.22
C ARG A 44 0.09 12.91 11.00
N MET A 45 -0.33 13.08 9.74
CA MET A 45 -1.72 13.40 9.41
C MET A 45 -2.66 12.29 9.91
N TYR A 46 -2.37 11.03 9.58
CA TYR A 46 -3.15 9.90 10.08
C TYR A 46 -3.15 9.82 11.60
N GLN A 47 -1.98 9.91 12.25
CA GLN A 47 -1.87 9.90 13.71
C GLN A 47 -2.73 10.98 14.38
N ARG A 48 -2.65 12.23 13.89
CA ARG A 48 -3.47 13.34 14.41
C ARG A 48 -4.96 13.09 14.19
N ALA A 49 -5.35 12.62 13.01
CA ALA A 49 -6.75 12.36 12.69
C ALA A 49 -7.34 11.26 13.60
N PHE A 50 -6.60 10.17 13.81
CA PHE A 50 -7.00 9.08 14.71
C PHE A 50 -7.11 9.55 16.16
N GLN A 51 -6.07 10.22 16.67
CA GLN A 51 -6.08 10.74 18.03
C GLN A 51 -7.26 11.68 18.28
N LYS A 52 -7.59 12.53 17.31
CA LYS A 52 -8.68 13.52 17.40
C LYS A 52 -10.07 12.89 17.34
N HIS A 53 -10.27 11.85 16.53
CA HIS A 53 -11.60 11.35 16.20
C HIS A 53 -11.97 10.01 16.85
N PHE A 54 -10.98 9.17 17.16
CA PHE A 54 -11.17 7.85 17.77
C PHE A 54 -10.50 7.69 19.15
N GLY A 55 -9.58 8.58 19.51
CA GLY A 55 -8.84 8.53 20.78
C GLY A 55 -7.47 7.84 20.65
N ALA A 56 -6.78 7.66 21.79
CA ALA A 56 -5.37 7.31 21.83
C ALA A 56 -5.04 5.83 21.59
N SER A 57 -6.02 4.94 21.74
CA SER A 57 -5.85 3.49 21.52
C SER A 57 -5.95 3.12 20.03
N SER A 58 -6.83 3.80 19.31
CA SER A 58 -7.02 3.69 17.87
C SER A 58 -5.79 4.19 17.11
N LYS A 59 -5.30 3.43 16.13
CA LYS A 59 -4.08 3.76 15.40
C LYS A 59 -4.16 3.41 13.91
N PRO A 60 -3.47 4.16 13.04
CA PRO A 60 -3.20 3.75 11.67
C PRO A 60 -2.06 2.71 11.61
N LEU A 61 -2.24 1.70 10.76
CA LEU A 61 -1.26 0.65 10.47
C LEU A 61 -0.71 0.85 9.05
N TYR A 62 0.59 1.07 8.90
CA TYR A 62 1.16 1.17 7.56
C TYR A 62 1.13 -0.18 6.85
N ALA A 63 0.51 -0.21 5.66
CA ALA A 63 0.41 -1.44 4.88
C ALA A 63 1.69 -1.74 4.09
N SER A 64 2.54 -2.63 4.62
CA SER A 64 3.92 -2.82 4.16
C SER A 64 4.04 -3.27 2.71
N LYS A 65 3.04 -4.00 2.22
CA LYS A 65 2.90 -4.39 0.80
C LYS A 65 3.05 -3.22 -0.18
N ALA A 66 2.69 -2.00 0.23
CA ALA A 66 2.78 -0.81 -0.61
C ALA A 66 4.25 -0.44 -0.91
N ASN A 67 5.15 -0.48 0.08
CA ASN A 67 6.58 -0.27 -0.13
C ASN A 67 7.36 -0.81 1.07
N CYS A 68 8.21 -1.81 0.84
CA CYS A 68 8.88 -2.57 1.89
C CYS A 68 10.41 -2.56 1.72
N PHE A 69 11.10 -1.77 2.55
CA PHE A 69 12.55 -1.83 2.79
C PHE A 69 12.84 -1.23 4.17
N LYS A 70 14.02 -1.51 4.74
CA LYS A 70 14.34 -1.20 6.15
C LYS A 70 13.99 0.22 6.57
N ARG A 71 14.37 1.21 5.76
CA ARG A 71 14.16 2.62 6.10
C ARG A 71 12.68 3.00 6.23
N ILE A 72 11.76 2.32 5.53
CA ILE A 72 10.32 2.54 5.72
C ILE A 72 9.90 2.12 7.14
N TYR A 73 10.33 0.94 7.62
CA TYR A 73 10.02 0.50 8.98
C TYR A 73 10.65 1.39 10.06
N GLU A 74 11.87 1.88 9.83
CA GLU A 74 12.49 2.87 10.72
C GLU A 74 11.63 4.14 10.81
N ILE A 75 11.14 4.66 9.67
CA ILE A 75 10.23 5.81 9.63
C ILE A 75 8.93 5.50 10.38
N MET A 76 8.32 4.33 10.17
CA MET A 76 7.08 3.95 10.85
C MET A 76 7.26 3.90 12.37
N ALA A 77 8.38 3.36 12.87
CA ALA A 77 8.70 3.37 14.29
C ALA A 77 8.93 4.79 14.82
N GLU A 78 9.68 5.62 14.09
CA GLU A 78 9.96 7.03 14.47
C GLU A 78 8.68 7.89 14.48
N GLU A 79 7.71 7.59 13.63
CA GLU A 79 6.41 8.29 13.54
C GLU A 79 5.29 7.59 14.35
N ALA A 80 5.63 6.60 15.17
CA ALA A 80 4.71 5.84 16.03
C ALA A 80 3.53 5.19 15.29
N MET A 81 3.72 4.82 14.04
CA MET A 81 2.76 4.06 13.23
C MET A 81 2.79 2.59 13.64
N GLY A 82 1.63 1.93 13.66
CA GLY A 82 1.59 0.47 13.58
C GLY A 82 2.00 0.00 12.18
N ILE A 83 2.18 -1.30 11.99
CA ILE A 83 2.40 -1.89 10.66
C ILE A 83 1.54 -3.13 10.46
N ASP A 84 1.11 -3.34 9.23
CA ASP A 84 0.72 -4.68 8.77
C ASP A 84 1.84 -5.30 7.93
N VAL A 85 1.99 -6.62 8.05
CA VAL A 85 2.93 -7.44 7.29
C VAL A 85 2.20 -8.64 6.73
N VAL A 86 2.67 -9.18 5.62
CA VAL A 86 1.99 -10.24 4.85
C VAL A 86 2.85 -11.50 4.67
N SER A 87 4.16 -11.43 4.92
CA SER A 87 5.05 -12.59 4.78
C SER A 87 6.21 -12.58 5.77
N SER A 88 6.83 -13.76 5.96
CA SER A 88 8.08 -13.90 6.71
C SER A 88 9.20 -12.97 6.20
N GLY A 89 9.23 -12.64 4.91
CA GLY A 89 10.21 -11.69 4.35
C GLY A 89 9.98 -10.25 4.81
N GLU A 90 8.72 -9.83 4.93
CA GLU A 90 8.37 -8.51 5.48
C GLU A 90 8.66 -8.44 6.99
N ILE A 91 8.30 -9.49 7.73
CA ILE A 91 8.66 -9.67 9.15
C ILE A 91 10.17 -9.56 9.35
N TYR A 92 10.95 -10.32 8.57
CA TYR A 92 12.41 -10.28 8.65
C TYR A 92 12.97 -8.89 8.36
N THR A 93 12.40 -8.19 7.38
CA THR A 93 12.81 -6.83 7.04
C THR A 93 12.53 -5.85 8.18
N ALA A 94 11.37 -5.95 8.83
CA ALA A 94 11.00 -5.15 10.00
C ALA A 94 11.92 -5.44 11.20
N VAL A 95 12.25 -6.72 11.46
CA VAL A 95 13.24 -7.12 12.48
C VAL A 95 14.60 -6.49 12.19
N LYS A 96 15.07 -6.54 10.94
CA LYS A 96 16.35 -5.94 10.55
C LYS A 96 16.35 -4.41 10.57
N ALA A 97 15.19 -3.78 10.59
CA ALA A 97 15.02 -2.35 10.78
C ALA A 97 14.88 -1.96 12.26
N GLY A 98 14.78 -2.93 13.17
CA GLY A 98 14.59 -2.67 14.60
C GLY A 98 13.17 -2.25 14.98
N TYR A 99 12.17 -2.54 14.15
CA TYR A 99 10.77 -2.23 14.45
C TYR A 99 10.23 -3.17 15.56
N PRO A 100 9.45 -2.67 16.54
CA PRO A 100 8.89 -3.48 17.61
C PRO A 100 7.74 -4.37 17.09
N LEU A 101 7.99 -5.65 16.82
CA LEU A 101 6.98 -6.55 16.23
C LEU A 101 5.75 -6.81 17.11
N SER A 102 5.80 -6.49 18.41
CA SER A 102 4.62 -6.50 19.27
C SER A 102 3.53 -5.53 18.79
N GLU A 103 3.87 -4.55 17.95
CA GLU A 103 2.96 -3.60 17.30
C GLU A 103 2.62 -3.97 15.85
N ALA A 104 3.00 -5.17 15.39
CA ALA A 104 2.76 -5.63 14.02
C ALA A 104 1.53 -6.56 13.93
N TYR A 105 0.80 -6.40 12.83
CA TYR A 105 -0.35 -7.22 12.47
C TYR A 105 0.01 -8.10 11.28
N PHE A 106 -0.10 -9.42 11.42
CA PHE A 106 0.30 -10.38 10.38
C PHE A 106 -0.90 -10.89 9.59
N HIS A 107 -0.99 -10.47 8.34
CA HIS A 107 -2.01 -10.83 7.36
C HIS A 107 -1.54 -11.93 6.42
N GLY A 108 -2.47 -12.44 5.62
CA GLY A 108 -2.22 -13.45 4.59
C GLY A 108 -3.38 -14.42 4.54
N ASN A 109 -3.80 -14.80 3.34
CA ASN A 109 -4.90 -15.78 3.15
C ASN A 109 -4.43 -17.23 3.22
N ASN A 110 -3.12 -17.45 3.31
CA ASN A 110 -2.52 -18.79 3.36
C ASN A 110 -1.15 -18.72 4.03
N LYS A 111 -1.13 -18.41 5.34
CA LYS A 111 0.09 -18.46 6.14
C LYS A 111 0.48 -19.93 6.31
N THR A 112 1.73 -20.29 6.05
CA THR A 112 2.19 -21.66 6.31
C THR A 112 2.46 -21.89 7.79
N ASP A 113 2.60 -23.16 8.19
CA ASP A 113 3.03 -23.51 9.56
C ASP A 113 4.39 -22.86 9.89
N GLU A 114 5.29 -22.76 8.91
CA GLU A 114 6.58 -22.07 9.05
C GLU A 114 6.41 -20.56 9.23
N ASP A 115 5.54 -19.92 8.45
CA ASP A 115 5.23 -18.49 8.61
C ASP A 115 4.67 -18.20 10.01
N ILE A 116 3.73 -19.01 10.50
CA ILE A 116 3.12 -18.86 11.82
C ILE A 116 4.16 -19.04 12.93
N SER A 117 4.95 -20.11 12.85
CA SER A 117 6.02 -20.38 13.81
C SER A 117 7.06 -19.26 13.83
N TYR A 118 7.49 -18.78 12.66
CA TYR A 118 8.47 -17.71 12.54
C TYR A 118 7.94 -16.38 13.09
N ALA A 119 6.69 -16.04 12.79
CA ALA A 119 6.04 -14.83 13.30
C ALA A 119 5.92 -14.84 14.84
N MET A 120 5.52 -15.97 15.44
CA MET A 120 5.49 -16.11 16.91
C MET A 120 6.89 -16.09 17.53
N GLU A 121 7.91 -16.62 16.85
CA GLU A 121 9.31 -16.55 17.31
C GLU A 121 9.83 -15.12 17.32
N CYS A 122 9.46 -14.31 16.33
CA CYS A 122 9.84 -12.91 16.26
C CYS A 122 8.98 -12.00 17.17
N GLY A 123 7.94 -12.54 17.82
CA GLY A 123 7.09 -11.79 18.74
C GLY A 123 6.10 -10.85 18.04
N VAL A 124 5.53 -11.28 16.91
CA VAL A 124 4.43 -10.57 16.24
C VAL A 124 3.24 -10.39 17.18
N GLY A 125 2.73 -9.16 17.27
CA GLY A 125 1.68 -8.76 18.22
C GLY A 125 0.33 -9.40 17.96
N CYS A 126 -0.12 -9.40 16.70
CA CYS A 126 -1.45 -9.88 16.33
C CYS A 126 -1.42 -10.64 15.00
N PHE A 127 -2.19 -11.74 14.92
CA PHE A 127 -2.48 -12.41 13.66
C PHE A 127 -3.85 -11.97 13.16
N VAL A 128 -3.96 -11.67 11.88
CA VAL A 128 -5.25 -11.47 11.21
C VAL A 128 -5.56 -12.75 10.46
N ALA A 129 -6.34 -13.63 11.09
CA ALA A 129 -6.65 -14.96 10.59
C ALA A 129 -7.77 -14.90 9.54
N ASP A 130 -7.56 -15.60 8.44
CA ASP A 130 -8.45 -15.53 7.26
C ASP A 130 -9.54 -16.62 7.29
N ASN A 131 -9.27 -17.77 7.93
CA ASN A 131 -10.16 -18.94 7.98
C ASN A 131 -9.92 -19.81 9.24
N ALA A 132 -10.79 -20.81 9.44
CA ALA A 132 -10.78 -21.66 10.64
C ALA A 132 -9.56 -22.61 10.69
N GLU A 133 -9.09 -23.08 9.54
CA GLU A 133 -7.87 -23.90 9.43
C GLU A 133 -6.65 -23.12 9.93
N GLU A 134 -6.55 -21.84 9.57
CA GLU A 134 -5.49 -20.96 10.03
C GLU A 134 -5.59 -20.74 11.55
N VAL A 135 -6.79 -20.48 12.09
CA VAL A 135 -7.00 -20.37 13.55
C VAL A 135 -6.53 -21.63 14.27
N ALA A 136 -6.82 -22.82 13.74
CA ALA A 136 -6.37 -24.08 14.31
C ALA A 136 -4.84 -24.24 14.27
N ALA A 137 -4.19 -23.77 13.19
CA ALA A 137 -2.73 -23.78 13.07
C ALA A 137 -2.07 -22.82 14.08
N ILE A 138 -2.62 -21.61 14.24
CA ILE A 138 -2.16 -20.63 15.24
C ILE A 138 -2.35 -21.21 16.66
N GLU A 139 -3.50 -21.79 16.98
CA GLU A 139 -3.76 -22.42 18.28
C GLU A 139 -2.75 -23.52 18.59
N LYS A 140 -2.48 -24.41 17.63
CA LYS A 140 -1.53 -25.51 17.78
C LYS A 140 -0.13 -24.99 18.11
N GLU A 141 0.31 -23.95 17.41
CA GLU A 141 1.63 -23.36 17.62
C GLU A 141 1.72 -22.55 18.93
N ALA A 142 0.69 -21.77 19.27
CA ALA A 142 0.59 -21.05 20.53
C ALA A 142 0.58 -22.01 21.74
N SER A 143 -0.14 -23.13 21.63
CA SER A 143 -0.16 -24.22 22.60
C SER A 143 1.22 -24.84 22.79
N ARG A 144 1.93 -25.16 21.69
CA ARG A 144 3.31 -25.67 21.74
C ARG A 144 4.25 -24.72 22.48
N ARG A 145 4.04 -23.41 22.31
CA ARG A 145 4.81 -22.34 22.96
C ARG A 145 4.31 -21.97 24.37
N LYS A 146 3.17 -22.52 24.80
CA LYS A 146 2.51 -22.20 26.08
C LYS A 146 2.23 -20.70 26.25
N MET A 147 1.76 -20.06 25.18
CA MET A 147 1.37 -18.66 25.16
C MET A 147 -0.07 -18.50 24.68
N LYS A 148 -0.64 -17.31 24.86
CA LYS A 148 -1.92 -16.94 24.26
C LYS A 148 -1.65 -15.93 23.14
N GLN A 149 -2.06 -16.24 21.92
CA GLN A 149 -1.85 -15.37 20.75
C GLN A 149 -3.08 -14.52 20.47
N LYS A 150 -2.88 -13.21 20.29
CA LYS A 150 -3.94 -12.29 19.86
C LYS A 150 -4.28 -12.51 18.39
N VAL A 151 -5.58 -12.58 18.11
CA VAL A 151 -6.14 -12.80 16.78
C VAL A 151 -7.26 -11.81 16.50
N LEU A 152 -7.22 -11.20 15.31
CA LEU A 152 -8.40 -10.65 14.64
C LEU A 152 -8.90 -11.65 13.60
N LEU A 153 -10.21 -11.75 13.43
CA LEU A 153 -10.80 -12.53 12.34
C LEU A 153 -11.12 -11.60 11.16
N ARG A 154 -10.64 -11.96 9.97
CA ARG A 154 -10.98 -11.24 8.76
C ARG A 154 -12.36 -11.64 8.26
N LEU A 155 -13.24 -10.66 8.14
CA LEU A 155 -14.61 -10.83 7.69
C LEU A 155 -14.84 -10.11 6.36
N SER A 156 -15.84 -10.59 5.62
CA SER A 156 -16.34 -9.94 4.41
C SER A 156 -17.70 -9.31 4.70
N PRO A 157 -17.82 -7.96 4.67
CA PRO A 157 -19.08 -7.26 4.87
C PRO A 157 -20.00 -7.30 3.65
N GLY A 158 -19.61 -7.99 2.56
CA GLY A 158 -20.44 -8.11 1.36
C GLY A 158 -20.60 -6.81 0.58
N ILE A 159 -19.56 -5.97 0.52
CA ILE A 159 -19.53 -4.76 -0.32
C ILE A 159 -18.70 -5.05 -1.58
N ASP A 160 -19.24 -4.73 -2.75
CA ASP A 160 -18.54 -4.89 -4.03
C ASP A 160 -17.38 -3.89 -4.11
N PRO A 161 -16.12 -4.33 -4.32
CA PRO A 161 -14.96 -3.46 -4.31
C PRO A 161 -14.81 -2.59 -5.58
N HIS A 162 -15.65 -2.78 -6.60
CA HIS A 162 -15.66 -2.04 -7.86
C HIS A 162 -16.84 -1.07 -7.96
N THR A 163 -18.04 -1.50 -7.55
CA THR A 163 -19.24 -0.66 -7.56
C THR A 163 -19.46 0.07 -6.24
N PHE A 164 -18.84 -0.41 -5.15
CA PHE A 164 -19.01 0.09 -3.78
C PHE A 164 -20.45 -0.01 -3.25
N GLU A 165 -21.26 -0.87 -3.87
CA GLU A 165 -22.61 -1.19 -3.43
C GLU A 165 -22.62 -2.43 -2.53
N ALA A 166 -23.58 -2.47 -1.60
CA ALA A 166 -23.83 -3.70 -0.83
C ALA A 166 -24.32 -4.79 -1.79
N VAL A 167 -23.65 -5.94 -1.77
CA VAL A 167 -24.00 -7.08 -2.61
C VAL A 167 -25.28 -7.70 -2.05
N ALA A 168 -26.42 -7.27 -2.58
CA ALA A 168 -27.73 -7.80 -2.18
C ALA A 168 -28.01 -9.23 -2.70
N THR A 169 -27.03 -9.89 -3.33
CA THR A 169 -27.26 -11.08 -4.17
C THR A 169 -26.60 -12.37 -3.68
N GLY A 170 -26.12 -12.45 -2.43
CA GLY A 170 -25.58 -13.68 -1.85
C GLY A 170 -24.35 -14.26 -2.58
N LYS A 171 -23.71 -13.47 -3.44
CA LYS A 171 -22.45 -13.81 -4.12
C LYS A 171 -21.32 -13.00 -3.52
N VAL A 172 -20.72 -13.51 -2.45
CA VAL A 172 -19.45 -13.00 -1.96
C VAL A 172 -18.34 -13.71 -2.75
N ASP A 173 -17.94 -13.14 -3.89
CA ASP A 173 -16.86 -13.68 -4.74
C ASP A 173 -15.51 -13.08 -4.33
N SER A 174 -15.02 -13.51 -3.17
CA SER A 174 -13.71 -13.10 -2.64
C SER A 174 -13.01 -14.29 -1.99
N LYS A 175 -11.70 -14.39 -2.24
CA LYS A 175 -10.84 -15.42 -1.61
C LYS A 175 -10.43 -15.09 -0.17
N PHE A 176 -10.95 -14.01 0.41
CA PHE A 176 -10.49 -13.45 1.67
C PHE A 176 -11.64 -13.32 2.68
N GLY A 177 -11.37 -13.77 3.90
CA GLY A 177 -12.24 -13.62 5.06
C GLY A 177 -13.55 -14.43 5.00
N SER A 178 -14.25 -14.46 6.13
CA SER A 178 -15.53 -15.17 6.27
C SER A 178 -16.72 -14.22 6.06
N ALA A 179 -17.70 -14.62 5.25
CA ALA A 179 -18.83 -13.75 4.91
C ALA A 179 -19.83 -13.59 6.07
N ILE A 180 -20.24 -12.35 6.33
CA ILE A 180 -21.25 -12.03 7.36
C ILE A 180 -22.64 -12.50 6.91
N GLU A 181 -23.03 -12.17 5.68
CA GLU A 181 -24.37 -12.44 5.13
C GLU A 181 -24.76 -13.93 5.15
N THR A 182 -23.77 -14.83 5.04
CA THR A 182 -23.99 -16.28 4.98
C THR A 182 -23.95 -16.96 6.36
N GLY A 183 -23.65 -16.23 7.43
CA GLY A 183 -23.48 -16.77 8.78
C GLY A 183 -22.10 -17.40 9.06
N GLN A 184 -21.25 -17.55 8.04
CA GLN A 184 -19.90 -18.11 8.19
C GLN A 184 -19.03 -17.31 9.16
N ALA A 185 -19.20 -15.98 9.20
CA ALA A 185 -18.54 -15.13 10.17
C ALA A 185 -18.85 -15.54 11.62
N GLU A 186 -20.13 -15.79 11.95
CA GLU A 186 -20.54 -16.24 13.29
C GLU A 186 -19.96 -17.62 13.62
N GLU A 187 -19.94 -18.55 12.66
CA GLU A 187 -19.37 -19.89 12.83
C GLU A 187 -17.88 -19.84 13.22
N ILE A 188 -17.08 -19.03 12.51
CA ILE A 188 -15.64 -18.90 12.81
C ILE A 188 -15.40 -18.17 14.14
N VAL A 189 -16.24 -17.20 14.53
CA VAL A 189 -16.17 -16.58 15.86
C VAL A 189 -16.34 -17.64 16.95
N LEU A 190 -17.40 -18.44 16.86
CA LEU A 190 -17.71 -19.47 17.86
C LEU A 190 -16.67 -20.58 17.89
N PHE A 191 -16.07 -20.91 16.74
CA PHE A 191 -14.93 -21.83 16.68
C PHE A 191 -13.71 -21.24 17.40
N THR A 192 -13.40 -19.97 17.16
CA THR A 192 -12.21 -19.29 17.70
C THR A 192 -12.32 -19.08 19.22
N LEU A 193 -13.50 -18.72 19.74
CA LEU A 193 -13.74 -18.55 21.17
C LEU A 193 -13.54 -19.84 22.00
N LYS A 194 -13.53 -21.00 21.35
CA LYS A 194 -13.28 -22.31 22.01
C LYS A 194 -11.80 -22.67 22.10
N GLN A 195 -10.91 -21.91 21.46
CA GLN A 195 -9.48 -22.22 21.41
C GLN A 195 -8.75 -21.68 22.66
N PRO A 196 -8.14 -22.54 23.51
CA PRO A 196 -7.58 -22.10 24.81
C PRO A 196 -6.39 -21.15 24.73
N HIS A 197 -5.61 -21.20 23.65
CA HIS A 197 -4.39 -20.40 23.45
C HIS A 197 -4.59 -19.27 22.43
N ILE A 198 -5.84 -18.98 22.06
CA ILE A 198 -6.20 -17.81 21.25
C ILE A 198 -6.90 -16.77 22.10
N GLU A 199 -6.52 -15.52 21.90
CA GLU A 199 -7.25 -14.35 22.36
C GLU A 199 -7.88 -13.67 21.16
N LEU A 200 -9.16 -13.96 20.92
CA LEU A 200 -9.94 -13.23 19.92
C LEU A 200 -10.18 -11.81 20.45
N ILE A 201 -9.53 -10.81 19.85
CA ILE A 201 -9.58 -9.41 20.27
C ILE A 201 -10.48 -8.56 19.38
N GLY A 202 -10.98 -9.09 18.25
CA GLY A 202 -11.82 -8.30 17.36
C GLY A 202 -11.90 -8.82 15.94
N PHE A 203 -12.24 -7.90 15.04
CA PHE A 203 -12.50 -8.21 13.64
C PHE A 203 -11.75 -7.26 12.71
N HIS A 204 -11.50 -7.76 11.51
CA HIS A 204 -10.88 -7.03 10.41
C HIS A 204 -11.78 -7.09 9.17
N CYS A 205 -11.79 -6.04 8.36
CA CYS A 205 -12.29 -6.10 6.99
C CYS A 205 -11.41 -5.27 6.05
N HIS A 206 -11.49 -5.53 4.75
CA HIS A 206 -10.85 -4.70 3.73
C HIS A 206 -11.69 -4.66 2.47
N VAL A 207 -12.15 -3.47 2.10
CA VAL A 207 -13.27 -3.29 1.16
C VAL A 207 -12.89 -2.73 -0.21
N GLY A 208 -11.59 -2.51 -0.49
CA GLY A 208 -11.13 -2.20 -1.84
C GLY A 208 -9.83 -1.41 -1.92
N SER A 209 -9.52 -0.94 -3.13
CA SER A 209 -8.32 -0.13 -3.44
C SER A 209 -8.69 1.01 -4.39
N GLN A 210 -7.98 2.15 -4.28
CA GLN A 210 -8.28 3.36 -5.04
C GLN A 210 -9.70 3.90 -4.79
N ILE A 211 -10.13 3.84 -3.52
CA ILE A 211 -11.45 4.31 -3.10
C ILE A 211 -11.43 5.84 -2.99
N PHE A 212 -12.27 6.47 -3.79
CA PHE A 212 -12.61 7.90 -3.70
C PHE A 212 -14.08 8.12 -3.31
N GLY A 213 -14.91 7.08 -3.42
CA GLY A 213 -16.34 7.10 -3.12
C GLY A 213 -16.61 7.54 -1.68
N GLU A 214 -17.70 8.27 -1.49
CA GLU A 214 -17.85 9.05 -0.26
C GLU A 214 -18.19 8.24 0.99
N ASP A 215 -18.76 7.04 0.87
CA ASP A 215 -19.40 6.34 2.00
C ASP A 215 -19.01 4.86 2.17
N VAL A 216 -17.97 4.38 1.46
CA VAL A 216 -17.60 2.96 1.45
C VAL A 216 -17.14 2.48 2.82
N PHE A 217 -16.27 3.26 3.47
CA PHE A 217 -15.74 2.91 4.79
C PHE A 217 -16.80 3.07 5.89
N GLU A 218 -17.66 4.07 5.78
CA GLU A 218 -18.78 4.35 6.66
C GLU A 218 -19.81 3.21 6.65
N LYS A 219 -20.19 2.76 5.45
CA LYS A 219 -21.07 1.58 5.27
C LYS A 219 -20.41 0.31 5.83
N SER A 220 -19.12 0.11 5.54
CA SER A 220 -18.37 -1.05 6.04
C SER A 220 -18.32 -1.07 7.56
N ALA A 221 -18.01 0.07 8.18
CA ALA A 221 -18.01 0.22 9.63
C ALA A 221 -19.38 -0.08 10.22
N THR A 222 -20.46 0.40 9.59
CA THR A 222 -21.84 0.14 10.04
C THR A 222 -22.14 -1.36 10.06
N ILE A 223 -21.86 -2.07 8.96
CA ILE A 223 -22.11 -3.52 8.85
C ILE A 223 -21.29 -4.31 9.88
N MET A 224 -20.01 -3.94 10.05
CA MET A 224 -19.12 -4.61 11.00
C MET A 224 -19.54 -4.37 12.45
N LEU A 225 -19.98 -3.16 12.80
CA LEU A 225 -20.48 -2.84 14.14
C LEU A 225 -21.82 -3.52 14.44
N GLU A 226 -22.70 -3.66 13.45
CA GLU A 226 -23.93 -4.45 13.58
C GLU A 226 -23.61 -5.92 13.86
N PHE A 227 -22.61 -6.49 13.19
CA PHE A 227 -22.12 -7.82 13.50
C PHE A 227 -21.50 -7.93 14.90
N ILE A 228 -20.70 -6.95 15.33
CA ILE A 228 -20.14 -6.89 16.70
C ILE A 228 -21.25 -6.88 17.74
N ALA A 229 -22.28 -6.04 17.57
CA ALA A 229 -23.41 -5.97 18.47
C ALA A 229 -24.18 -7.30 18.53
N ASP A 230 -24.35 -7.96 17.40
CA ASP A 230 -25.00 -9.29 17.34
C ASP A 230 -24.20 -10.35 18.12
N MET A 231 -22.87 -10.38 17.96
CA MET A 231 -22.00 -11.30 18.72
C MET A 231 -22.04 -11.01 20.23
N GLN A 232 -22.09 -9.74 20.62
CA GLN A 232 -22.24 -9.36 22.02
C GLN A 232 -23.59 -9.79 22.59
N ASN A 233 -24.69 -9.57 21.85
CA ASN A 233 -26.04 -9.87 22.32
C ASN A 233 -26.32 -11.38 22.39
N LYS A 234 -25.87 -12.14 21.40
CA LYS A 234 -26.11 -13.60 21.33
C LYS A 234 -25.15 -14.39 22.22
N HIS A 235 -23.87 -14.00 22.26
CA HIS A 235 -22.80 -14.83 22.82
C HIS A 235 -22.03 -14.17 23.96
N GLY A 236 -22.34 -12.91 24.29
CA GLY A 236 -21.64 -12.17 25.34
C GLY A 236 -20.20 -11.77 24.98
N TYR A 237 -19.80 -11.93 23.71
CA TYR A 237 -18.45 -11.57 23.25
C TYR A 237 -18.37 -10.07 22.97
N LYS A 238 -17.42 -9.39 23.63
CA LYS A 238 -17.12 -7.97 23.38
C LYS A 238 -15.84 -7.86 22.55
N ALA A 239 -15.94 -7.32 21.35
CA ALA A 239 -14.77 -7.03 20.53
C ALA A 239 -14.03 -5.79 21.05
N GLU A 240 -12.71 -5.88 21.18
CA GLU A 240 -11.85 -4.76 21.59
C GLU A 240 -11.44 -3.90 20.39
N ILE A 241 -11.18 -4.53 19.23
CA ILE A 241 -10.68 -3.88 18.03
C ILE A 241 -11.62 -4.12 16.83
N LEU A 242 -11.83 -3.07 16.04
CA LEU A 242 -12.34 -3.16 14.68
C LEU A 242 -11.32 -2.52 13.73
N ASP A 243 -10.73 -3.34 12.88
CA ASP A 243 -9.87 -2.88 11.80
C ASP A 243 -10.66 -2.79 10.48
N LEU A 244 -10.72 -1.59 9.91
CA LEU A 244 -11.44 -1.29 8.67
C LEU A 244 -10.56 -1.39 7.42
N GLY A 245 -9.30 -1.80 7.60
CA GLY A 245 -8.35 -2.00 6.53
C GLY A 245 -7.96 -0.72 5.80
N GLY A 246 -7.31 -0.89 4.64
CA GLY A 246 -6.87 0.22 3.80
C GLY A 246 -7.79 0.50 2.62
N GLY A 247 -7.33 1.34 1.69
CA GLY A 247 -7.94 1.46 0.36
C GLY A 247 -8.06 2.87 -0.21
N TYR A 248 -7.81 3.90 0.61
CA TYR A 248 -7.90 5.30 0.17
C TYR A 248 -7.09 5.57 -1.10
N GLY A 249 -7.74 6.22 -2.06
CA GLY A 249 -7.19 6.57 -3.34
C GLY A 249 -6.18 7.71 -3.30
N VAL A 250 -5.33 7.75 -4.32
CA VAL A 250 -4.39 8.84 -4.60
C VAL A 250 -4.47 9.24 -6.06
N ARG A 251 -4.07 10.47 -6.38
CA ARG A 251 -4.03 10.98 -7.75
C ARG A 251 -2.81 10.47 -8.51
N TYR A 252 -3.04 9.73 -9.59
CA TYR A 252 -2.04 9.29 -10.56
C TYR A 252 -2.10 10.11 -11.86
N VAL A 253 -3.29 10.58 -12.23
CA VAL A 253 -3.54 11.52 -13.35
C VAL A 253 -4.38 12.72 -12.91
N GLU A 254 -4.36 13.80 -13.69
CA GLU A 254 -5.04 15.07 -13.34
C GLU A 254 -6.55 14.88 -13.15
N SER A 255 -7.17 13.94 -13.88
CA SER A 255 -8.59 13.63 -13.75
C SER A 255 -8.96 12.87 -12.47
N ASP A 256 -7.99 12.31 -11.75
CA ASP A 256 -8.27 11.66 -10.48
C ASP A 256 -8.70 12.71 -9.44
N PRO A 257 -9.73 12.43 -8.62
CA PRO A 257 -10.20 13.37 -7.62
C PRO A 257 -9.18 13.53 -6.49
N HIS A 258 -9.16 14.72 -5.89
CA HIS A 258 -8.41 14.94 -4.66
C HIS A 258 -9.20 14.37 -3.47
N LEU A 259 -8.52 13.60 -2.63
CA LEU A 259 -9.10 13.00 -1.43
C LEU A 259 -8.54 13.69 -0.19
N ASP A 260 -9.42 14.38 0.54
CA ASP A 260 -9.11 14.89 1.88
C ASP A 260 -9.23 13.74 2.88
N VAL A 261 -8.09 13.13 3.20
CA VAL A 261 -8.02 11.96 4.06
C VAL A 261 -8.40 12.29 5.50
N GLU A 262 -8.03 13.47 6.03
CA GLU A 262 -8.39 13.85 7.40
C GLU A 262 -9.92 13.98 7.52
N LYS A 263 -10.56 14.62 6.54
CA LYS A 263 -12.02 14.70 6.48
C LYS A 263 -12.65 13.31 6.37
N LYS A 264 -12.09 12.40 5.57
CA LYS A 264 -12.61 11.04 5.43
C LYS A 264 -12.51 10.23 6.73
N VAL A 265 -11.39 10.33 7.45
CA VAL A 265 -11.25 9.71 8.77
C VAL A 265 -12.29 10.26 9.75
N ALA A 266 -12.56 11.57 9.71
CA ALA A 266 -13.60 12.18 10.54
C ALA A 266 -15.01 11.66 10.23
N GLN A 267 -15.34 11.47 8.94
CA GLN A 267 -16.63 10.93 8.50
C GLN A 267 -16.83 9.48 8.94
N VAL A 268 -15.79 8.64 8.83
CA VAL A 268 -15.82 7.27 9.36
C VAL A 268 -16.02 7.27 10.86
N ALA A 269 -15.35 8.16 11.60
CA ALA A 269 -15.53 8.27 13.04
C ALA A 269 -16.94 8.67 13.43
N GLU A 270 -17.54 9.63 12.72
CA GLU A 270 -18.94 10.02 12.94
C GLU A 270 -19.89 8.82 12.73
N ALA A 271 -19.71 8.07 11.65
CA ALA A 271 -20.50 6.87 11.37
C ALA A 271 -20.33 5.78 12.44
N VAL A 272 -19.10 5.56 12.91
CA VAL A 272 -18.78 4.61 14.00
C VAL A 272 -19.49 5.01 15.29
N HIS A 273 -19.35 6.27 15.74
CA HIS A 273 -19.94 6.76 16.99
C HIS A 273 -21.47 6.69 16.94
N GLN A 274 -22.09 7.18 15.86
CA GLN A 274 -23.55 7.13 15.67
C GLN A 274 -24.08 5.69 15.66
N THR A 275 -23.33 4.75 15.06
CA THR A 275 -23.73 3.35 15.01
C THR A 275 -23.60 2.69 16.38
N CYS A 276 -22.52 2.94 17.12
CA CYS A 276 -22.34 2.40 18.47
C CYS A 276 -23.43 2.93 19.42
N ASP A 277 -23.73 4.22 19.37
CA ASP A 277 -24.80 4.84 20.16
C ASP A 277 -26.17 4.22 19.85
N ARG A 278 -26.48 4.01 18.57
CA ARG A 278 -27.71 3.37 18.11
C ARG A 278 -27.82 1.92 18.58
N LEU A 279 -26.72 1.17 18.57
CA LEU A 279 -26.67 -0.24 18.93
C LEU A 279 -26.51 -0.47 20.45
N GLY A 280 -26.16 0.57 21.21
CA GLY A 280 -25.92 0.48 22.65
C GLY A 280 -24.66 -0.31 23.02
N ILE A 281 -23.63 -0.26 22.16
CA ILE A 281 -22.33 -0.92 22.40
C ILE A 281 -21.24 0.11 22.67
N GLU A 282 -20.17 -0.32 23.33
CA GLU A 282 -18.96 0.49 23.48
C GLU A 282 -18.26 0.61 22.12
N VAL A 283 -17.67 1.78 21.85
CA VAL A 283 -16.89 1.99 20.62
C VAL A 283 -15.59 1.18 20.73
N PRO A 284 -15.34 0.21 19.82
CA PRO A 284 -14.08 -0.53 19.82
C PRO A 284 -12.92 0.38 19.39
N GLU A 285 -11.69 -0.03 19.67
CA GLU A 285 -10.50 0.59 19.09
C GLU A 285 -10.57 0.45 17.56
N ILE A 286 -10.44 1.57 16.85
CA ILE A 286 -10.53 1.59 15.39
C ILE A 286 -9.14 1.61 14.79
N HIS A 287 -8.86 0.63 13.94
CA HIS A 287 -7.66 0.58 13.12
C HIS A 287 -8.01 0.77 11.65
N MET A 288 -7.06 1.31 10.88
CA MET A 288 -7.10 1.32 9.41
C MET A 288 -5.69 1.11 8.87
N GLU A 289 -5.59 0.61 7.64
CA GLU A 289 -4.33 0.13 7.06
C GLU A 289 -3.87 0.95 5.84
N PRO A 290 -3.56 2.25 5.97
CA PRO A 290 -3.09 3.03 4.84
C PRO A 290 -1.70 2.58 4.36
N GLY A 291 -1.62 2.13 3.10
CA GLY A 291 -0.35 1.94 2.40
C GLY A 291 -0.15 3.00 1.31
N ARG A 292 -0.98 2.89 0.26
CA ARG A 292 -0.91 3.75 -0.93
C ARG A 292 -0.98 5.23 -0.61
N SER A 293 -1.91 5.64 0.25
CA SER A 293 -2.11 7.04 0.65
C SER A 293 -0.94 7.64 1.42
N ILE A 294 -0.06 6.81 2.01
CA ILE A 294 1.15 7.29 2.69
C ILE A 294 2.30 7.46 1.71
N VAL A 295 2.57 6.46 0.86
CA VAL A 295 3.84 6.42 0.09
C VAL A 295 3.70 6.74 -1.39
N ALA A 296 2.52 6.62 -2.01
CA ALA A 296 2.41 6.69 -3.47
C ALA A 296 2.81 8.06 -4.04
N ALA A 297 2.17 9.13 -3.57
CA ALA A 297 2.47 10.52 -3.98
C ALA A 297 3.84 11.01 -3.47
N ALA A 298 4.40 10.34 -2.47
CA ALA A 298 5.75 10.58 -2.01
C ALA A 298 6.83 9.95 -2.91
N GLY A 299 6.45 9.20 -3.96
CA GLY A 299 7.42 8.57 -4.86
C GLY A 299 7.36 9.05 -6.31
N MET A 300 8.52 9.06 -6.95
CA MET A 300 8.71 9.33 -8.37
C MET A 300 9.76 8.38 -8.94
N THR A 301 9.58 7.91 -10.17
CA THR A 301 10.61 7.13 -10.87
C THR A 301 11.17 7.94 -12.03
N LEU A 302 12.49 8.05 -12.09
CA LEU A 302 13.21 8.70 -13.18
C LEU A 302 13.82 7.68 -14.12
N TYR A 303 13.79 8.01 -15.40
CA TYR A 303 14.34 7.21 -16.50
C TYR A 303 15.12 8.09 -17.46
N THR A 304 16.01 7.48 -18.24
CA THR A 304 16.63 8.12 -19.40
C THR A 304 15.95 7.65 -20.68
N ALA A 305 15.54 8.59 -21.53
CA ALA A 305 15.00 8.33 -22.85
C ALA A 305 16.08 7.71 -23.76
N GLY A 306 15.74 6.58 -24.37
CA GLY A 306 16.53 5.86 -25.36
C GLY A 306 16.13 6.24 -26.79
N SER A 307 15.34 5.41 -27.45
CA SER A 307 14.91 5.62 -28.84
C SER A 307 13.57 6.36 -28.92
N ILE A 308 13.48 7.31 -29.86
CA ILE A 308 12.25 8.01 -30.21
C ILE A 308 11.85 7.54 -31.60
N LYS A 309 10.72 6.86 -31.70
CA LYS A 309 10.22 6.28 -32.95
C LYS A 309 8.94 6.99 -33.36
N SER A 310 9.02 7.75 -34.43
CA SER A 310 7.85 8.32 -35.09
C SER A 310 7.42 7.43 -36.24
N ILE A 311 6.15 7.02 -36.25
CA ILE A 311 5.61 6.14 -37.29
C ILE A 311 4.50 6.91 -38.03
N PRO A 312 4.73 7.38 -39.26
CA PRO A 312 3.74 8.14 -40.01
C PRO A 312 2.40 7.38 -40.12
N GLY A 313 1.31 8.02 -39.69
CA GLY A 313 -0.03 7.41 -39.68
C GLY A 313 -0.33 6.48 -38.50
N TYR A 314 0.64 6.25 -37.60
CA TYR A 314 0.51 5.38 -36.45
C TYR A 314 1.02 6.06 -35.17
N LYS A 315 1.05 5.31 -34.07
CA LYS A 315 1.50 5.78 -32.75
C LYS A 315 3.01 6.02 -32.72
N ASN A 316 3.43 7.07 -32.02
CA ASN A 316 4.83 7.32 -31.71
C ASN A 316 5.24 6.66 -30.39
N TYR A 317 6.53 6.39 -30.23
CA TYR A 317 7.08 5.72 -29.05
C TYR A 317 8.32 6.45 -28.54
N VAL A 318 8.43 6.55 -27.21
CA VAL A 318 9.64 6.96 -26.49
C VAL A 318 10.02 5.79 -25.60
N SER A 319 11.09 5.08 -25.98
CA SER A 319 11.63 3.97 -25.20
C SER A 319 12.49 4.50 -24.06
N ILE A 320 12.40 3.91 -22.87
CA ILE A 320 13.18 4.30 -21.69
C ILE A 320 14.12 3.17 -21.24
N ASP A 321 15.05 3.47 -20.34
CA ASP A 321 16.05 2.53 -19.81
C ASP A 321 15.56 1.60 -18.68
N GLY A 322 14.26 1.65 -18.36
CA GLY A 322 13.55 0.73 -17.47
C GLY A 322 12.39 0.04 -18.18
N GLY A 323 11.32 -0.28 -17.46
CA GLY A 323 10.11 -0.85 -18.04
C GLY A 323 9.21 -1.51 -17.00
N MET A 324 8.40 -2.47 -17.45
CA MET A 324 7.54 -3.30 -16.60
C MET A 324 8.26 -3.99 -15.43
N PRO A 325 9.57 -4.35 -15.48
CA PRO A 325 10.20 -4.99 -14.33
C PRO A 325 10.32 -4.07 -13.12
N ASP A 326 10.37 -2.75 -13.31
CA ASP A 326 10.39 -1.75 -12.23
C ASP A 326 9.04 -1.04 -12.09
N ASN A 327 8.24 -0.90 -13.14
CA ASN A 327 6.88 -0.36 -13.04
C ASN A 327 5.86 -1.32 -13.68
N PRO A 328 5.51 -2.43 -12.99
CA PRO A 328 4.66 -3.47 -13.56
C PRO A 328 3.18 -3.09 -13.62
N ARG A 329 2.77 -1.98 -12.99
CA ARG A 329 1.36 -1.70 -12.71
C ARG A 329 0.54 -1.36 -13.94
N PHE A 330 1.13 -0.77 -14.96
CA PHE A 330 0.44 -0.57 -16.24
C PHE A 330 0.15 -1.93 -16.90
N ALA A 331 1.15 -2.80 -17.01
CA ALA A 331 1.00 -4.13 -17.61
C ALA A 331 0.01 -5.02 -16.84
N LEU A 332 0.00 -4.95 -15.50
CA LEU A 332 -0.84 -5.80 -14.66
C LEU A 332 -2.27 -5.27 -14.47
N TYR A 333 -2.44 -3.95 -14.38
CA TYR A 333 -3.69 -3.34 -13.94
C TYR A 333 -4.22 -2.26 -14.88
N GLY A 334 -3.53 -1.94 -15.98
CA GLY A 334 -3.85 -0.77 -16.81
C GLY A 334 -3.76 0.55 -16.05
N SER A 335 -2.94 0.61 -14.99
CA SER A 335 -2.81 1.80 -14.15
C SER A 335 -2.29 2.98 -14.95
N ALA A 336 -3.02 4.09 -14.96
CA ALA A 336 -2.56 5.33 -15.58
C ALA A 336 -1.51 6.04 -14.72
N TYR A 337 -0.64 6.80 -15.37
CA TYR A 337 0.40 7.62 -14.76
C TYR A 337 0.56 8.96 -15.46
N THR A 338 0.95 9.98 -14.69
CA THR A 338 1.47 11.23 -15.21
C THR A 338 2.96 11.10 -15.53
N CYS A 339 3.32 11.23 -16.80
CA CYS A 339 4.70 11.22 -17.28
C CYS A 339 5.10 12.62 -17.76
N LEU A 340 6.30 13.07 -17.35
CA LEU A 340 6.81 14.41 -17.61
C LEU A 340 8.24 14.35 -18.16
N LEU A 341 8.62 15.29 -19.02
CA LEU A 341 10.01 15.45 -19.49
C LEU A 341 10.74 16.39 -18.53
N ALA A 342 11.52 15.82 -17.63
CA ALA A 342 12.04 16.50 -16.43
C ALA A 342 12.99 17.66 -16.76
N ASN A 343 13.77 17.56 -17.84
CA ASN A 343 14.71 18.59 -18.27
C ASN A 343 14.14 19.59 -19.29
N LYS A 344 12.85 19.49 -19.64
CA LYS A 344 12.14 20.31 -20.64
C LYS A 344 10.72 20.66 -20.18
N ILE A 345 10.52 20.87 -18.88
CA ILE A 345 9.18 20.89 -18.25
C ILE A 345 8.32 22.11 -18.60
N ASP A 346 8.94 23.15 -19.16
CA ASP A 346 8.29 24.40 -19.59
C ASP A 346 8.05 24.45 -21.11
N GLU A 347 8.49 23.44 -21.85
CA GLU A 347 8.23 23.36 -23.29
C GLU A 347 6.78 22.93 -23.60
N PRO A 348 6.19 23.37 -24.71
CA PRO A 348 4.85 22.95 -25.12
C PRO A 348 4.78 21.43 -25.37
N CYS A 349 3.78 20.75 -24.81
CA CYS A 349 3.56 19.32 -25.06
C CYS A 349 2.72 19.09 -26.32
N ASP A 350 3.37 19.06 -27.48
CA ASP A 350 2.75 18.94 -28.82
C ASP A 350 3.06 17.62 -29.55
N PHE A 351 3.76 16.69 -28.89
CA PHE A 351 4.10 15.37 -29.41
C PHE A 351 3.43 14.26 -28.60
N LYS A 352 2.46 13.58 -29.22
CA LYS A 352 1.77 12.44 -28.60
C LYS A 352 2.56 11.15 -28.82
N ALA A 353 2.95 10.48 -27.75
CA ALA A 353 3.69 9.22 -27.78
C ALA A 353 3.30 8.26 -26.65
N SER A 354 3.66 6.99 -26.82
CA SER A 354 3.68 6.02 -25.72
C SER A 354 5.05 5.97 -25.07
N ILE A 355 5.09 5.96 -23.75
CA ILE A 355 6.30 5.62 -23.00
C ILE A 355 6.35 4.10 -22.87
N VAL A 356 7.40 3.49 -23.37
CA VAL A 356 7.60 2.02 -23.38
C VAL A 356 8.95 1.67 -22.79
N GLY A 357 9.06 0.52 -22.16
CA GLY A 357 10.33 0.06 -21.60
C GLY A 357 11.26 -0.56 -22.65
N ARG A 358 12.30 -1.23 -22.15
CA ARG A 358 13.34 -1.91 -22.94
C ARG A 358 13.25 -3.44 -22.95
N CYS A 359 12.22 -4.02 -22.35
CA CYS A 359 12.01 -5.46 -22.36
C CYS A 359 11.63 -5.96 -23.75
N CYS A 360 11.94 -7.23 -24.02
CA CYS A 360 11.57 -7.89 -25.27
C CYS A 360 10.13 -8.42 -25.19
N GLU A 361 9.19 -7.56 -24.82
CA GLU A 361 7.78 -7.89 -24.63
C GLU A 361 6.91 -6.74 -25.14
N SER A 362 5.86 -7.07 -25.91
CA SER A 362 5.00 -6.04 -26.52
C SER A 362 4.17 -5.27 -25.50
N GLY A 363 3.87 -5.89 -24.36
CA GLY A 363 3.18 -5.31 -23.22
C GLY A 363 4.06 -4.45 -22.31
N ASP A 364 5.35 -4.26 -22.62
CA ASP A 364 6.25 -3.41 -21.85
C ASP A 364 5.97 -1.91 -22.08
N ILE A 365 4.84 -1.47 -21.55
CA ILE A 365 4.31 -0.12 -21.66
C ILE A 365 4.22 0.45 -20.26
N ILE A 366 4.67 1.70 -20.10
CA ILE A 366 4.52 2.46 -18.86
C ILE A 366 3.28 3.32 -18.89
N GLN A 367 3.05 4.00 -20.01
CA GLN A 367 1.89 4.86 -20.20
C GLN A 367 1.61 5.08 -21.70
N GLU A 368 0.34 5.04 -22.06
CA GLU A 368 -0.10 5.37 -23.41
C GLU A 368 -0.56 6.82 -23.56
N GLY A 369 -0.35 7.36 -24.76
CA GLY A 369 -0.93 8.64 -25.15
C GLY A 369 -0.42 9.84 -24.36
N VAL A 370 0.82 9.78 -23.88
CA VAL A 370 1.49 10.89 -23.18
C VAL A 370 1.75 12.03 -24.17
N MET A 371 1.44 13.25 -23.75
CA MET A 371 1.81 14.47 -24.47
C MET A 371 3.17 14.96 -23.95
N LEU A 372 4.16 15.02 -24.84
CA LEU A 372 5.54 15.45 -24.57
C LEU A 372 5.91 16.61 -25.49
N PRO A 373 6.98 17.36 -25.19
CA PRO A 373 7.58 18.28 -26.17
C PRO A 373 8.05 17.56 -27.43
N SER A 374 7.82 18.14 -28.62
CA SER A 374 8.34 17.59 -29.89
C SER A 374 9.86 17.53 -29.97
N SER A 375 10.54 18.28 -29.10
CA SER A 375 11.99 18.28 -28.93
C SER A 375 12.51 17.08 -28.13
N VAL A 376 11.65 16.16 -27.67
CA VAL A 376 12.06 14.96 -26.94
C VAL A 376 13.12 14.17 -27.71
N GLU A 377 14.22 13.85 -27.06
CA GLU A 377 15.36 13.20 -27.68
C GLU A 377 16.07 12.22 -26.73
N LYS A 378 16.99 11.44 -27.31
CA LYS A 378 17.77 10.47 -26.56
C LYS A 378 18.60 11.19 -25.49
N GLY A 379 18.55 10.69 -24.26
CA GLY A 379 19.26 11.28 -23.13
C GLY A 379 18.42 12.20 -22.26
N ASP A 380 17.22 12.59 -22.71
CA ASP A 380 16.28 13.33 -21.86
C ASP A 380 15.83 12.48 -20.67
N ILE A 381 15.49 13.14 -19.55
CA ILE A 381 15.03 12.49 -18.33
C ILE A 381 13.51 12.46 -18.31
N VAL A 382 12.94 11.26 -18.28
CA VAL A 382 11.49 11.04 -18.15
C VAL A 382 11.17 10.77 -16.68
N ALA A 383 10.27 11.56 -16.11
CA ALA A 383 9.76 11.38 -14.76
C ALA A 383 8.35 10.77 -14.79
N VAL A 384 8.16 9.69 -14.05
CA VAL A 384 6.85 9.06 -13.83
C VAL A 384 6.43 9.32 -12.38
N CYS A 385 5.31 10.02 -12.22
CA CYS A 385 4.85 10.51 -10.92
C CYS A 385 4.08 9.44 -10.15
N THR A 386 3.96 9.62 -8.82
CA THR A 386 3.13 8.80 -7.94
C THR A 386 3.53 7.32 -7.90
N THR A 387 4.83 7.02 -8.02
CA THR A 387 5.33 5.63 -8.13
C THR A 387 5.75 5.02 -6.80
N GLY A 388 5.56 5.71 -5.67
CA GLY A 388 6.05 5.24 -4.37
C GLY A 388 5.32 4.04 -3.78
N ALA A 389 4.21 3.61 -4.36
CA ALA A 389 3.45 2.44 -3.94
C ALA A 389 3.42 1.35 -5.03
N TYR A 390 3.70 0.12 -4.62
CA TYR A 390 3.64 -1.15 -5.33
C TYR A 390 4.61 -1.32 -6.50
N ASN A 391 5.27 -0.28 -6.99
CA ASN A 391 6.26 -0.43 -8.06
C ASN A 391 7.51 -1.16 -7.57
N TYR A 392 8.22 -0.58 -6.59
CA TYR A 392 9.40 -1.23 -6.01
C TYR A 392 9.07 -2.61 -5.39
N SER A 393 7.96 -2.72 -4.63
CA SER A 393 7.56 -4.00 -4.02
C SER A 393 7.29 -5.11 -5.04
N MET A 394 6.84 -4.77 -6.24
CA MET A 394 6.55 -5.73 -7.31
C MET A 394 7.69 -5.82 -8.33
N ALA A 395 8.84 -5.18 -8.06
CA ALA A 395 9.93 -5.16 -9.01
C ALA A 395 10.49 -6.57 -9.24
N SER A 396 10.85 -6.86 -10.49
CA SER A 396 11.36 -8.17 -10.91
C SER A 396 12.67 -8.04 -11.68
N ASN A 397 13.29 -9.19 -11.98
CA ASN A 397 14.47 -9.28 -12.84
C ASN A 397 14.13 -9.84 -14.22
N TYR A 398 12.93 -9.55 -14.74
CA TYR A 398 12.57 -9.97 -16.10
C TYR A 398 13.59 -9.43 -17.12
N ASN A 399 13.95 -10.29 -18.09
CA ASN A 399 15.11 -10.11 -18.99
C ASN A 399 16.47 -9.90 -18.29
N ARG A 400 16.63 -10.39 -17.05
CA ARG A 400 17.84 -10.20 -16.21
C ARG A 400 18.19 -8.70 -16.09
N LEU A 401 17.17 -7.85 -15.96
CA LEU A 401 17.37 -6.44 -15.63
C LEU A 401 17.49 -6.31 -14.11
N GLY A 402 18.56 -5.68 -13.63
CA GLY A 402 18.75 -5.42 -12.20
C GLY A 402 17.76 -4.39 -11.68
N ARG A 403 17.29 -4.58 -10.44
CA ARG A 403 16.37 -3.66 -9.77
C ARG A 403 17.03 -2.28 -9.58
N PRO A 404 16.29 -1.18 -9.84
CA PRO A 404 16.78 0.18 -9.60
C PRO A 404 17.09 0.45 -8.12
N PRO A 405 18.01 1.39 -7.81
CA PRO A 405 18.19 1.88 -6.46
C PRO A 405 16.98 2.69 -6.02
N THR A 406 16.76 2.73 -4.71
CA THR A 406 15.81 3.65 -4.06
C THR A 406 16.58 4.69 -3.26
N VAL A 407 16.33 5.96 -3.57
CA VAL A 407 16.94 7.12 -2.93
C VAL A 407 15.90 7.90 -2.15
N MET A 408 16.19 8.15 -0.87
CA MET A 408 15.38 9.00 -0.01
C MET A 408 15.83 10.45 -0.14
N LEU A 409 14.87 11.37 -0.22
CA LEU A 409 15.06 12.82 -0.27
C LEU A 409 14.54 13.42 1.02
N ARG A 410 15.31 14.33 1.63
CA ARG A 410 14.97 14.94 2.92
C ARG A 410 15.45 16.38 3.03
N GLY A 411 14.67 17.22 3.70
CA GLY A 411 15.01 18.61 4.04
C GLY A 411 15.31 19.49 2.82
N GLY A 412 14.68 19.18 1.68
CA GLY A 412 14.83 19.94 0.43
C GLY A 412 16.20 19.85 -0.26
N SER A 413 17.18 19.13 0.31
CA SER A 413 18.57 19.18 -0.19
C SER A 413 19.40 17.92 0.09
N GLN A 414 18.99 17.10 1.05
CA GLN A 414 19.70 15.85 1.37
C GLN A 414 19.13 14.71 0.53
N SER A 415 20.02 13.85 0.04
CA SER A 415 19.66 12.64 -0.69
C SER A 415 20.60 11.50 -0.31
N TYR A 416 20.05 10.31 -0.05
CA TYR A 416 20.81 9.12 0.33
C TYR A 416 20.18 7.83 -0.20
N ILE A 417 21.01 6.83 -0.46
CA ILE A 417 20.58 5.52 -0.97
C ILE A 417 20.03 4.71 0.21
N ALA A 418 18.74 4.33 0.15
CA ALA A 418 18.13 3.38 1.09
C ALA A 418 18.18 1.95 0.58
N VAL A 419 18.16 1.76 -0.74
CA VAL A 419 18.35 0.47 -1.40
C VAL A 419 19.34 0.66 -2.55
N ARG A 420 20.44 -0.11 -2.54
CA ARG A 420 21.43 -0.05 -3.62
C ARG A 420 20.90 -0.67 -4.91
N ARG A 421 21.45 -0.23 -6.05
CA ARG A 421 21.20 -0.87 -7.34
C ARG A 421 21.73 -2.30 -7.32
N GLU A 422 20.99 -3.21 -7.96
CA GLU A 422 21.52 -4.54 -8.24
C GLU A 422 22.58 -4.49 -9.35
N THR A 423 23.63 -5.28 -9.20
CA THR A 423 24.69 -5.46 -10.20
C THR A 423 24.43 -6.69 -11.07
N ILE A 424 25.27 -6.92 -12.09
CA ILE A 424 25.17 -8.12 -12.92
C ILE A 424 25.46 -9.38 -12.07
N GLU A 425 26.36 -9.27 -11.11
CA GLU A 425 26.70 -10.35 -10.18
C GLU A 425 25.52 -10.73 -9.28
N ASP A 426 24.75 -9.74 -8.78
CA ASP A 426 23.55 -10.01 -7.96
C ASP A 426 22.52 -10.87 -8.71
N LEU A 427 22.44 -10.73 -10.04
CA LEU A 427 21.46 -11.45 -10.86
C LEU A 427 21.74 -12.96 -10.95
N CYS A 428 22.99 -13.36 -10.79
CA CYS A 428 23.43 -14.76 -10.91
C CYS A 428 23.92 -15.34 -9.58
N GLN A 429 23.83 -14.60 -8.47
CA GLN A 429 24.35 -15.04 -7.17
C GLN A 429 23.69 -16.32 -6.62
N TYR A 430 22.53 -16.71 -7.16
CA TYR A 430 21.78 -17.91 -6.78
C TYR A 430 21.83 -19.03 -7.83
N ASP A 431 22.55 -18.84 -8.94
CA ASP A 431 22.78 -19.89 -9.94
C ASP A 431 23.91 -20.82 -9.40
N VAL A 432 23.72 -22.16 -9.47
CA VAL A 432 24.62 -23.18 -8.86
C VAL A 432 25.59 -23.79 -9.87
#